data_AF-A0A7C5Y473-F1
#
_entry.id   AF-A0A7C5Y473-F1
#
_cell.length_a   1.000
_cell.length_b   1.000
_cell.length_c   1.000
_cell.angle_alpha   90.00
_cell.angle_beta   90.00
_cell.angle_gamma   90.00
#
_symmetry.space_group_name_H-M   'P 1'
#
loop_
_entity.id
_entity.type
_entity.pdbx_description
1 polymer ?
#
loop_
_entity_poly.entity_id
_entity_poly.type
_entity_poly.pdbx_seq_one_letter_code
_entity_poly.pdbx_strand_id
1 'polypeptide(L)'
;MQVALATDVGSTTTKARLFKKVDGVWRFICAGEAPTTVEKPFEDVTMGLRNAITEVEELTGHKLLKPDGSGLIIPYQGNNVGVDLYVSTSSAGGGLQMMVAGVV
;
A
#
# COMPACT_ATOMS: atom_id res chain seq x y z
N MET A 1 -0.31 -15.22 -13.21
CA MET A 1 -0.45 -14.61 -11.88
C MET A 1 0.35 -15.41 -10.85
N GLN A 2 1.44 -14.83 -10.40
CA GLN A 2 2.35 -15.31 -9.37
C GLN A 2 2.46 -14.33 -8.20
N VAL A 3 2.26 -13.03 -8.44
CA VAL A 3 2.45 -11.97 -7.45
C VAL A 3 1.24 -11.03 -7.43
N ALA A 4 0.72 -10.76 -6.24
CA ALA A 4 -0.37 -9.82 -6.02
C ALA A 4 -0.03 -8.85 -4.89
N LEU A 5 -0.39 -7.58 -5.07
CA LEU A 5 -0.22 -6.51 -4.10
C LEU A 5 -1.60 -5.94 -3.75
N ALA A 6 -1.93 -5.96 -2.47
CA ALA A 6 -3.14 -5.32 -1.95
C ALA A 6 -2.75 -4.15 -1.05
N THR A 7 -3.40 -3.01 -1.24
CA THR A 7 -3.22 -1.84 -0.37
C THR A 7 -4.55 -1.43 0.27
N ASP A 8 -4.45 -0.95 1.50
CA ASP A 8 -5.57 -0.39 2.25
C ASP A 8 -5.20 1.01 2.74
N VAL A 9 -5.85 2.02 2.17
CA VAL A 9 -5.61 3.43 2.46
C VAL A 9 -6.62 3.87 3.52
N GLY A 10 -6.20 3.78 4.79
CA GLY A 10 -7.00 4.22 5.93
C GLY A 10 -6.93 5.73 6.17
N SER A 11 -7.66 6.25 7.17
CA SER A 11 -7.56 7.67 7.54
C SER A 11 -6.25 8.02 8.24
N THR A 12 -5.66 7.07 8.98
CA THR A 12 -4.42 7.28 9.75
C THR A 12 -3.23 6.54 9.14
N THR A 13 -3.46 5.36 8.57
CA THR A 13 -2.40 4.43 8.18
C THR A 13 -2.74 3.76 6.87
N THR A 14 -1.80 3.83 5.93
CA THR A 14 -1.84 3.12 4.66
C THR A 14 -1.05 1.83 4.80
N LYS A 15 -1.65 0.71 4.43
CA LYS A 15 -1.07 -0.63 4.56
C LYS A 15 -0.85 -1.23 3.18
N ALA A 16 0.26 -1.92 2.99
CA ALA A 16 0.57 -2.71 1.80
C ALA A 16 0.79 -4.17 2.21
N ARG A 17 0.24 -5.11 1.44
CA ARG A 17 0.32 -6.55 1.67
C ARG A 17 0.71 -7.26 0.40
N LEU A 18 1.87 -7.94 0.44
CA LEU A 18 2.41 -8.70 -0.68
C LEU A 18 2.05 -10.18 -0.54
N PHE A 19 1.47 -10.72 -1.61
CA PHE A 19 1.14 -12.13 -1.73
C PHE A 19 1.90 -12.72 -2.91
N LYS A 20 2.48 -13.92 -2.72
CA LYS A 20 3.13 -14.67 -3.79
C LYS A 20 2.60 -16.09 -3.82
N LYS A 21 2.57 -16.68 -5.01
CA LYS A 21 2.28 -18.10 -5.21
C LYS A 21 3.58 -18.88 -4.99
N VAL A 22 3.65 -19.68 -3.94
CA VAL A 22 4.79 -20.55 -3.60
C VAL A 22 4.28 -21.99 -3.61
N ASP A 23 4.95 -22.86 -4.38
CA ASP A 23 4.54 -24.26 -4.60
C ASP A 23 3.09 -24.40 -5.09
N GLY A 24 2.63 -23.45 -5.90
CA GLY A 24 1.27 -23.44 -6.43
C GLY A 24 0.19 -22.90 -5.48
N VAL A 25 0.54 -22.48 -4.26
CA VAL A 25 -0.41 -21.96 -3.26
C VAL A 25 -0.11 -20.50 -2.94
N TRP A 26 -1.14 -19.68 -2.75
CA TRP A 26 -0.97 -18.29 -2.33
C TRP A 26 -0.51 -18.21 -0.87
N ARG A 27 0.56 -17.46 -0.63
CA ARG A 27 1.08 -17.16 0.71
C ARG A 27 1.21 -15.66 0.90
N PHE A 28 0.86 -15.20 2.09
CA PHE A 28 1.24 -13.88 2.58
C PHE A 28 2.75 -13.86 2.79
N ILE A 29 3.42 -12.82 2.27
CA ILE A 29 4.88 -12.72 2.31
C ILE A 29 5.34 -11.62 3.25
N CYS A 30 4.80 -10.41 3.08
CA CYS A 30 5.27 -9.23 3.81
C CYS A 30 4.18 -8.17 3.90
N ALA A 31 4.28 -7.37 4.96
CA ALA A 31 3.46 -6.20 5.24
C ALA A 31 4.37 -4.96 5.29
N GLY A 32 3.94 -3.89 4.63
CA GLY A 32 4.46 -2.54 4.84
C GLY A 32 3.33 -1.62 5.32
N GLU A 33 3.67 -0.61 6.09
CA GLU A 33 2.76 0.37 6.68
C GLU A 33 3.40 1.75 6.74
N ALA A 34 2.64 2.76 6.34
CA ALA A 34 3.07 4.14 6.45
C ALA A 34 1.93 5.04 6.93
N PRO A 35 2.22 6.16 7.60
CA PRO A 35 1.22 7.18 7.88
C PRO A 35 0.51 7.61 6.59
N THR A 36 -0.82 7.68 6.65
CA THR A 36 -1.60 8.20 5.51
C THR A 36 -1.41 9.70 5.40
N THR A 37 -1.34 10.18 4.16
CA THR A 37 -1.11 11.59 3.81
C THR A 37 -2.37 12.26 3.26
N VAL A 38 -3.54 11.88 3.79
CA VAL A 38 -4.86 12.40 3.37
C VAL A 38 -5.11 13.81 3.91
N GLU A 39 -4.49 14.18 5.03
CA GLU A 39 -4.66 15.50 5.65
C GLU A 39 -3.57 16.49 5.23
N LYS A 40 -3.79 17.75 5.60
CA LYS A 40 -2.79 18.82 5.45
C LYS A 40 -1.51 18.49 6.22
N PRO A 41 -0.33 18.88 5.71
CA PRO A 41 -0.10 19.73 4.54
C PRO A 41 -0.03 18.98 3.19
N PHE A 42 -0.12 17.64 3.19
CA PHE A 42 0.16 16.84 1.99
C PHE A 42 -1.05 16.71 1.07
N GLU A 43 -2.23 16.42 1.62
CA GLU A 43 -3.49 16.26 0.86
C GLU A 43 -3.37 15.32 -0.37
N ASP A 44 -2.48 14.32 -0.30
CA ASP A 44 -2.22 13.35 -1.37
C ASP A 44 -1.93 11.97 -0.77
N VAL A 45 -2.92 11.08 -0.79
CA VAL A 45 -2.81 9.70 -0.28
C VAL A 45 -1.78 8.84 -1.02
N THR A 46 -1.40 9.21 -2.24
CA THR A 46 -0.43 8.44 -3.04
C THR A 46 0.97 8.48 -2.42
N MET A 47 1.29 9.53 -1.65
CA MET A 47 2.56 9.59 -0.91
C MET A 47 2.63 8.49 0.17
N GLY A 48 1.64 8.41 1.05
CA GLY A 48 1.55 7.36 2.07
C GLY A 48 1.45 5.96 1.45
N LEU A 49 0.75 5.83 0.32
CA LEU A 49 0.71 4.60 -0.47
C LEU A 49 2.09 4.17 -0.95
N ARG A 50 2.83 5.07 -1.61
CA ARG A 50 4.18 4.79 -2.10
C ARG A 50 5.10 4.40 -0.94
N ASN A 51 5.05 5.12 0.17
CA ASN A 51 5.86 4.80 1.35
C ASN A 51 5.58 3.38 1.89
N ALA A 52 4.30 2.99 2.01
CA ALA A 52 3.94 1.65 2.46
C ALA A 52 4.41 0.56 1.48
N ILE A 53 4.40 0.85 0.18
CA ILE A 53 4.90 -0.07 -0.86
C ILE A 53 6.43 -0.15 -0.81
N THR A 54 7.12 0.99 -0.65
CA THR A 54 8.59 1.04 -0.54
C THR A 54 9.09 0.19 0.62
N GLU A 55 8.43 0.22 1.77
CA GLU A 55 8.81 -0.64 2.90
C GLU A 55 8.71 -2.13 2.54
N VAL A 56 7.69 -2.54 1.76
CA VAL A 56 7.61 -3.91 1.23
C VAL A 56 8.79 -4.20 0.28
N GLU A 57 9.18 -3.25 -0.57
CA GLU A 57 10.34 -3.41 -1.46
C GLU A 57 11.63 -3.61 -0.65
N GLU A 58 11.85 -2.80 0.38
CA GLU A 58 13.02 -2.85 1.26
C GLU A 58 13.09 -4.17 2.05
N LEU A 59 11.96 -4.63 2.60
CA LEU A 59 11.90 -5.87 3.39
C LEU A 59 12.04 -7.14 2.55
N THR A 60 11.63 -7.11 1.28
CA THR A 60 11.57 -8.32 0.44
C THR A 60 12.59 -8.33 -0.70
N GLY A 61 13.25 -7.21 -0.97
CA GLY A 61 14.06 -7.00 -2.17
C GLY A 61 13.25 -7.07 -3.47
N HIS A 62 11.92 -6.99 -3.39
CA HIS A 62 11.04 -7.09 -4.55
C HIS A 62 10.72 -5.70 -5.08
N LYS A 63 11.10 -5.42 -6.32
CA LYS A 63 10.90 -4.13 -6.96
C LYS A 63 9.47 -4.02 -7.51
N LEU A 64 8.64 -3.22 -6.87
CA LEU A 64 7.23 -2.98 -7.16
C LEU A 64 7.01 -1.65 -7.87
N LEU A 65 7.76 -0.59 -7.51
CA LEU A 65 7.57 0.76 -8.04
C LEU A 65 8.49 1.05 -9.23
N LYS A 66 7.99 1.82 -10.19
CA LYS A 66 8.80 2.32 -11.31
C LYS A 66 9.78 3.39 -10.82
N PRO A 67 11.04 3.43 -11.32
CA PRO A 67 12.03 4.41 -10.90
C PRO A 67 11.66 5.88 -11.15
N ASP A 68 10.78 6.13 -12.12
CA ASP A 68 10.30 7.46 -12.49
C ASP A 68 9.11 7.94 -11.62
N GLY A 69 8.67 7.13 -10.66
CA GLY A 69 7.53 7.43 -9.79
C GLY A 69 6.16 7.36 -10.48
N SER A 70 6.08 6.93 -11.75
CA SER A 70 4.85 6.90 -12.54
C SER A 70 3.84 5.82 -12.12
N GLY A 71 4.22 4.95 -11.17
CA GLY A 71 3.33 3.96 -10.57
C GLY A 71 3.99 2.60 -10.37
N LEU A 72 3.16 1.55 -10.39
CA LEU A 72 3.60 0.16 -10.23
C LEU A 72 4.13 -0.42 -11.54
N ILE A 73 5.05 -1.38 -11.41
CA ILE A 73 5.50 -2.24 -12.50
C ILE A 73 4.48 -3.38 -12.64
N ILE A 74 3.72 -3.37 -13.73
CA ILE A 74 2.71 -4.38 -14.07
C ILE A 74 2.89 -4.74 -15.55
N PRO A 75 2.93 -6.03 -15.94
CA PRO A 75 2.78 -7.23 -15.12
C PRO A 75 4.08 -7.62 -14.38
N TYR A 76 4.07 -8.75 -13.66
CA TYR A 76 5.27 -9.35 -13.07
C TYR A 76 6.25 -9.80 -14.17
N GLN A 77 7.51 -9.38 -14.05
CA GLN A 77 8.57 -9.59 -15.06
C GLN A 77 9.53 -10.74 -14.69
N GLY A 78 9.32 -11.41 -13.56
CA GLY A 78 10.30 -12.36 -13.01
C GLY A 78 11.30 -11.68 -12.06
N ASN A 79 12.18 -12.48 -11.45
CA ASN A 79 13.28 -12.00 -10.59
C ASN A 79 12.87 -10.97 -9.53
N ASN A 80 11.70 -11.16 -8.90
CA ASN A 80 11.16 -10.22 -7.91
C ASN A 80 10.95 -8.78 -8.45
N VAL A 81 10.55 -8.64 -9.72
CA VAL A 81 10.20 -7.34 -10.32
C VAL A 81 8.76 -7.33 -10.83
N GLY A 82 7.95 -6.43 -10.28
CA GLY A 82 6.57 -6.15 -10.69
C GLY A 82 5.49 -7.04 -10.06
N VAL A 83 4.23 -6.73 -10.35
CA VAL A 83 3.07 -7.49 -9.85
C VAL A 83 2.12 -7.83 -10.99
N ASP A 84 1.42 -8.96 -10.87
CA ASP A 84 0.40 -9.31 -11.85
C ASP A 84 -0.97 -8.72 -11.51
N LEU A 85 -1.23 -8.51 -10.21
CA LEU A 85 -2.47 -7.96 -9.72
C LEU A 85 -2.17 -6.89 -8.67
N TYR A 86 -2.80 -5.73 -8.84
CA TYR A 86 -2.83 -4.69 -7.84
C TYR A 86 -4.28 -4.36 -7.50
N VAL A 87 -4.60 -4.32 -6.22
CA VAL A 87 -5.90 -3.88 -5.71
C VAL A 87 -5.69 -2.89 -4.58
N SER A 88 -6.54 -1.88 -4.51
CA SER A 88 -6.52 -0.88 -3.45
C SER A 88 -7.91 -0.64 -2.92
N THR A 89 -8.04 -0.63 -1.59
CA THR A 89 -9.22 -0.14 -0.89
C THR A 89 -8.88 1.20 -0.24
N SER A 90 -9.85 2.12 -0.19
CA SER A 90 -9.66 3.40 0.48
C SER A 90 -10.89 3.74 1.30
N SER A 91 -10.67 4.02 2.57
CA SER A 91 -11.64 4.65 3.48
C SER A 91 -11.14 6.01 3.98
N ALA A 92 -10.07 6.54 3.37
CA ALA A 92 -9.49 7.81 3.71
C ALA A 92 -10.41 8.96 3.27
N GLY A 93 -11.38 9.31 4.12
CA GLY A 93 -12.35 10.39 3.89
C GLY A 93 -12.00 11.73 4.54
N GLY A 94 -10.77 11.90 5.04
CA GLY A 94 -10.38 13.00 5.93
C GLY A 94 -10.62 12.66 7.41
N GLY A 95 -10.03 13.44 8.32
CA GLY A 95 -10.15 13.23 9.77
C GLY A 95 -11.59 13.32 10.24
N LEU A 96 -12.03 12.28 10.96
CA LEU A 96 -13.34 12.23 11.58
C LEU A 96 -13.47 13.36 12.62
N GLN A 97 -14.24 14.39 12.29
CA GLN A 97 -14.53 15.49 13.21
C GLN A 97 -15.52 15.00 14.28
N MET A 98 -15.02 14.69 15.48
CA MET A 98 -15.87 14.36 16.64
C MET A 98 -16.05 15.59 17.54
N MET A 99 -17.29 15.91 17.87
CA MET A 99 -17.63 16.91 18.87
C MET A 99 -18.13 16.20 20.14
N VAL A 100 -17.50 16.48 21.28
CA VAL A 100 -17.96 16.00 22.59
C VAL A 100 -18.62 17.17 23.31
N ALA A 101 -19.89 17.01 23.70
CA ALA A 101 -20.62 17.98 24.50
C ALA A 101 -20.99 17.35 25.85
N GLY A 102 -20.76 18.08 26.94
CA GLY A 102 -21.19 17.72 28.29
C GLY A 102 -22.37 18.59 28.72
N VAL A 103 -23.41 17.97 29.27
CA VAL A 103 -24.55 18.67 29.90
C VAL A 103 -24.51 18.34 31.38
N VAL A 104 -24.67 19.35 32.24
CA VAL A 104 -24.82 19.22 33.70
C VAL A 104 -26.27 19.09 34.10
#